data_AF-A0A9D1F5U2-F1
#
_entry.id   AF-A0A9D1F5U2-F1
#
_cell.length_a   1.000
_cell.length_b   1.000
_cell.length_c   1.000
_cell.angle_alpha   90.00
_cell.angle_beta   90.00
_cell.angle_gamma   90.00
#
_symmetry.space_group_name_H-M   'P 1'
#
loop_
_entity.id
_entity.type
_entity.pdbx_description
1 polymer ?
#
loop_
_entity_poly.entity_id
_entity_poly.type
_entity_poly.pdbx_seq_one_letter_code
_entity_poly.pdbx_strand_id
1 'polypeptide(L)'
;MSKWILFKEEIFHERKTYRKRFISIYDRRAVSRMRRRKYFSDFGGGTSDTGSATTESTAETEAANNENSGEKITIRLTNWGTTEEGAAEQQLIDEFNETNDMNIEIVFDLVPSEGYGDRLTTSFSSGDGYDIFTSGEGDFFKWVDRGVAMSMDEVIAADEDFTQTLPDSLMNMGKINGQQYYMVIDDNPINLYYGADQQYAGA
;
A
#
# COMPACT_ATOMS: atom_id res chain seq x y z
N MET A 1 -8.50 -12.85 0.57
CA MET A 1 -7.03 -12.81 0.66
C MET A 1 -6.61 -11.46 1.21
N SER A 2 -5.92 -11.45 2.35
CA SER A 2 -5.38 -10.22 2.95
C SER A 2 -4.18 -9.70 2.14
N LYS A 3 -3.93 -8.39 2.19
CA LYS A 3 -2.85 -7.72 1.46
C LYS A 3 -1.80 -7.16 2.43
N TRP A 4 -0.53 -7.32 2.09
CA TRP A 4 0.60 -6.95 2.94
C TRP A 4 1.72 -6.39 2.09
N ILE A 5 2.40 -5.35 2.54
CA ILE A 5 3.43 -4.62 1.77
C ILE A 5 4.84 -5.03 2.21
N LEU A 6 5.72 -5.27 1.25
CA LEU A 6 7.15 -5.58 1.44
C LEU A 6 8.04 -4.63 0.63
N PHE A 7 9.29 -4.51 1.05
CA PHE A 7 10.29 -3.63 0.44
C PHE A 7 11.50 -4.43 -0.05
N LYS A 8 12.08 -4.06 -1.20
CA LYS A 8 13.31 -4.61 -1.78
C LYS A 8 14.53 -3.77 -1.36
N GLU A 9 15.68 -4.42 -1.17
CA GLU A 9 16.88 -3.84 -0.55
C GLU A 9 17.61 -2.74 -1.36
N GLU A 10 17.49 -2.77 -2.70
CA GLU A 10 18.45 -2.13 -3.62
C GLU A 10 18.38 -0.59 -3.65
N ILE A 11 17.22 0.02 -3.38
CA ILE A 11 17.06 1.50 -3.38
C ILE A 11 17.37 2.13 -2.01
N PHE A 12 17.20 1.39 -0.91
CA PHE A 12 17.26 1.96 0.44
C PHE A 12 18.68 2.06 1.02
N HIS A 13 19.68 1.46 0.36
CA HIS A 13 21.07 1.51 0.79
C HIS A 13 21.76 2.85 0.51
N GLU A 14 21.37 3.57 -0.55
CA GLU A 14 22.18 4.70 -1.00
C GLU A 14 21.88 6.02 -0.28
N ARG A 15 20.68 6.24 0.28
CA ARG A 15 20.36 7.56 0.86
C ARG A 15 19.38 7.50 2.04
N LYS A 16 19.89 7.78 3.25
CA LYS A 16 19.16 7.74 4.55
C LYS A 16 17.93 8.66 4.62
N THR A 17 17.88 9.73 3.83
CA THR A 17 16.80 10.75 3.87
C THR A 17 15.47 10.26 3.29
N TYR A 18 15.51 9.30 2.36
CA TYR A 18 14.36 8.87 1.56
C TYR A 18 13.50 7.81 2.28
N ARG A 19 14.03 7.24 3.36
CA ARG A 19 13.36 6.26 4.24
C ARG A 19 12.13 6.84 4.97
N LYS A 20 12.04 8.17 5.12
CA LYS A 20 11.20 8.87 6.11
C LYS A 20 9.72 9.09 5.76
N ARG A 21 9.34 9.32 4.50
CA ARG A 21 7.97 9.83 4.19
C ARG A 21 6.99 8.78 3.65
N PHE A 22 7.51 7.69 3.09
CA PHE A 22 6.72 6.71 2.33
C PHE A 22 5.93 5.73 3.23
N ILE A 23 6.51 5.32 4.37
CA ILE A 23 5.80 4.51 5.36
C ILE A 23 4.53 5.23 5.86
N SER A 24 4.58 6.56 6.02
CA SER A 24 3.41 7.34 6.48
C SER A 24 2.22 7.31 5.51
N ILE A 25 2.43 7.07 4.20
CA ILE A 25 1.34 6.94 3.22
C ILE A 25 0.56 5.65 3.48
N TYR A 26 1.26 4.54 3.68
CA TYR A 26 0.65 3.24 3.92
C TYR A 26 0.07 3.10 5.31
N ASP A 27 0.74 3.66 6.32
CA ASP A 27 0.26 3.72 7.70
C ASP A 27 -1.07 4.51 7.80
N ARG A 28 -1.13 5.73 7.25
CA ARG A 28 -2.38 6.54 7.22
C ARG A 28 -3.52 5.85 6.46
N ARG A 29 -3.21 5.06 5.43
CA ARG A 29 -4.21 4.32 4.65
C ARG A 29 -4.72 3.07 5.37
N ALA A 30 -3.85 2.32 6.04
CA ALA A 30 -4.25 1.15 6.82
C ALA A 30 -5.28 1.55 7.91
N VAL A 31 -5.05 2.69 8.58
CA VAL A 31 -6.02 3.28 9.52
C VAL A 31 -7.29 3.71 8.84
N SER A 32 -7.22 4.40 7.70
CA SER A 32 -8.41 4.92 7.01
C SER A 32 -9.32 3.79 6.50
N ARG A 33 -8.76 2.65 6.07
CA ARG A 33 -9.54 1.45 5.72
C ARG A 33 -10.07 0.71 6.95
N MET A 34 -9.28 0.55 8.02
CA MET A 34 -9.76 -0.04 9.27
C MET A 34 -10.87 0.78 9.93
N ARG A 35 -10.76 2.10 9.93
CA ARG A 35 -11.79 3.02 10.44
C ARG A 35 -13.06 2.92 9.62
N ARG A 36 -12.98 2.95 8.28
CA ARG A 36 -14.16 2.74 7.41
C ARG A 36 -14.83 1.38 7.63
N ARG A 37 -14.07 0.33 7.97
CA ARG A 37 -14.64 -0.99 8.29
C ARG A 37 -15.23 -1.09 9.70
N LYS A 38 -14.73 -0.31 10.67
CA LYS A 38 -15.34 -0.18 12.01
C LYS A 38 -16.71 0.52 11.99
N TYR A 39 -17.06 1.21 10.90
CA TYR A 39 -18.36 1.85 10.69
C TYR A 39 -19.26 1.12 9.67
N PHE A 40 -18.87 -0.07 9.21
CA PHE A 40 -19.74 -0.91 8.37
C PHE A 40 -20.72 -1.72 9.26
N SER A 41 -21.51 -1.00 10.06
CA SER A 41 -22.69 -1.51 10.75
C SER A 41 -23.99 -0.80 10.35
N ASP A 42 -23.94 0.17 9.43
CA ASP A 42 -25.15 0.81 8.90
C ASP A 42 -25.39 0.41 7.44
N PHE A 43 -26.18 -0.64 7.28
CA PHE A 43 -26.90 -0.92 6.05
C PHE A 43 -28.13 0.01 6.03
N GLY A 44 -28.14 1.02 5.16
CA GLY A 44 -29.29 1.93 5.09
C GLY A 44 -29.29 2.85 3.87
N GLY A 45 -30.02 2.42 2.83
CA GLY A 45 -30.87 3.28 1.99
C GLY A 45 -30.21 4.42 1.21
N GLY A 46 -30.06 4.24 -0.10
CA GLY A 46 -29.59 5.29 -1.01
C GLY A 46 -30.59 6.42 -1.26
N THR A 47 -30.10 7.48 -1.89
CA THR A 47 -30.73 8.21 -2.99
C THR A 47 -29.71 9.13 -3.65
N SER A 48 -29.71 9.12 -4.98
CA SER A 48 -29.04 10.02 -5.92
C SER A 48 -29.46 11.48 -5.78
N ASP A 49 -28.53 12.41 -5.96
CA ASP A 49 -28.85 13.72 -6.55
C ASP A 49 -27.69 14.26 -7.39
N THR A 50 -28.04 14.91 -8.49
CA THR A 50 -27.19 15.27 -9.62
C THR A 50 -27.14 16.79 -9.76
N GLY A 51 -25.92 17.34 -9.83
CA GLY A 51 -25.58 18.53 -10.62
C GLY A 51 -25.68 19.90 -9.95
N SER A 52 -24.61 20.69 -10.05
CA SER A 52 -24.52 21.82 -11.00
C SER A 52 -23.19 22.57 -10.85
N ALA A 53 -22.61 22.93 -11.99
CA ALA A 53 -21.37 23.68 -12.16
C ALA A 53 -21.47 25.16 -11.74
N THR A 54 -20.32 25.82 -11.52
CA THR A 54 -19.97 27.15 -12.08
C THR A 54 -18.46 27.41 -11.97
N THR A 55 -17.92 27.89 -13.07
CA THR A 55 -16.55 28.33 -13.40
C THR A 55 -16.19 29.67 -12.74
N GLU A 56 -14.95 29.87 -12.29
CA GLU A 56 -14.22 31.15 -12.52
C GLU A 56 -12.71 31.03 -12.30
N SER A 57 -11.99 31.93 -12.96
CA SER A 57 -10.60 31.89 -13.39
C SER A 57 -9.67 32.75 -12.53
N THR A 58 -8.37 32.45 -12.66
CA THR A 58 -7.20 33.36 -12.54
C THR A 58 -6.50 33.42 -11.18
N ALA A 59 -5.30 32.84 -11.09
CA ALA A 59 -4.05 33.60 -11.03
C ALA A 59 -2.86 32.63 -10.91
N GLU A 60 -1.93 32.77 -11.86
CA GLU A 60 -0.57 32.23 -11.76
C GLU A 60 0.08 32.68 -10.44
N THR A 61 0.74 31.74 -9.78
CA THR A 61 1.86 32.06 -8.90
C THR A 61 2.91 31.02 -9.16
N GLU A 62 3.97 31.45 -9.84
CA GLU A 62 5.24 30.74 -9.99
C GLU A 62 5.72 30.30 -8.59
N ALA A 63 5.62 28.99 -8.32
CA ALA A 63 6.32 28.39 -7.21
C ALA A 63 7.74 28.05 -7.68
N ALA A 64 8.69 28.72 -7.05
CA ALA A 64 10.11 28.63 -7.30
C ALA A 64 10.59 27.18 -7.43
N ASN A 65 11.30 26.91 -8.53
CA ASN A 65 12.13 25.73 -8.71
C ASN A 65 13.11 25.62 -7.54
N ASN A 66 12.80 24.74 -6.60
CA ASN A 66 13.78 24.26 -5.65
C ASN A 66 14.48 23.08 -6.34
N GLU A 67 15.53 23.39 -7.09
CA GLU A 67 16.38 22.40 -7.76
C GLU A 67 17.06 21.52 -6.70
N ASN A 68 16.38 20.43 -6.33
CA ASN A 68 17.01 19.30 -5.68
C ASN A 68 17.86 18.60 -6.76
N SER A 69 19.13 19.00 -6.86
CA SER A 69 20.13 18.55 -7.83
C SER A 69 20.57 17.07 -7.68
N GLY A 70 19.73 16.22 -7.12
CA GLY A 70 19.89 14.78 -7.12
C GLY A 70 19.27 14.14 -8.35
N GLU A 71 19.83 13.05 -8.84
CA GLU A 71 19.21 12.18 -9.85
C GLU A 71 17.78 11.79 -9.43
N LYS A 72 16.84 11.78 -10.38
CA LYS A 72 15.45 11.40 -10.14
C LYS A 72 15.40 9.93 -9.72
N ILE A 73 14.81 9.65 -8.56
CA ILE A 73 14.70 8.29 -8.04
C ILE A 73 13.34 7.73 -8.46
N THR A 74 13.35 6.63 -9.22
CA THR A 74 12.13 5.90 -9.58
C THR A 74 11.92 4.74 -8.63
N ILE A 75 10.77 4.69 -7.96
CA ILE A 75 10.33 3.57 -7.10
C ILE A 75 9.23 2.81 -7.83
N ARG A 76 9.42 1.51 -8.05
CA ARG A 76 8.44 0.64 -8.69
C ARG A 76 7.58 -0.03 -7.64
N LEU A 77 6.30 0.33 -7.61
CA LEU A 77 5.31 -0.24 -6.72
C LEU A 77 4.39 -1.18 -7.51
N THR A 78 4.06 -2.33 -6.95
CA THR A 78 3.01 -3.19 -7.50
C THR A 78 2.01 -3.67 -6.46
N ASN A 79 0.77 -3.84 -6.92
CA ASN A 79 -0.28 -4.50 -6.18
C ASN A 79 -1.11 -5.36 -7.14
N TRP A 80 -1.85 -6.35 -6.61
CA TRP A 80 -2.84 -7.05 -7.40
C TRP A 80 -4.23 -6.40 -7.29
N GLY A 81 -5.01 -6.43 -8.36
CA GLY A 81 -6.41 -5.97 -8.34
C GLY A 81 -6.92 -5.56 -9.72
N THR A 82 -8.12 -4.99 -9.73
CA THR A 82 -8.69 -4.35 -10.93
C THR A 82 -8.45 -2.85 -10.88
N THR A 83 -8.46 -2.18 -12.04
CA THR A 83 -8.28 -0.72 -12.12
C THR A 83 -9.23 0.04 -11.20
N GLU A 84 -10.46 -0.44 -11.02
CA GLU A 84 -11.44 0.12 -10.08
C GLU A 84 -10.98 0.00 -8.62
N GLU A 85 -10.49 -1.18 -8.20
CA GLU A 85 -9.94 -1.40 -6.85
C GLU A 85 -8.66 -0.59 -6.59
N GLY A 86 -7.86 -0.36 -7.64
CA GLY A 86 -6.60 0.37 -7.61
C GLY A 86 -6.74 1.89 -7.71
N ALA A 87 -7.90 2.43 -8.11
CA ALA A 87 -8.06 3.86 -8.41
C ALA A 87 -7.67 4.77 -7.24
N ALA A 88 -8.07 4.41 -6.01
CA ALA A 88 -7.70 5.17 -4.81
C ALA A 88 -6.21 5.03 -4.45
N GLU A 89 -5.53 3.96 -4.88
CA GLU A 89 -4.07 3.84 -4.74
C GLU A 89 -3.35 4.71 -5.76
N GLN A 90 -3.78 4.65 -7.02
CA GLN A 90 -3.25 5.50 -8.08
C GLN A 90 -3.37 6.98 -7.73
N GLN A 91 -4.53 7.44 -7.26
CA GLN A 91 -4.73 8.84 -6.89
C GLN A 91 -3.76 9.34 -5.81
N LEU A 92 -3.49 8.52 -4.78
CA LEU A 92 -2.54 8.88 -3.71
C LEU A 92 -1.10 8.91 -4.22
N ILE A 93 -0.78 8.06 -5.18
CA ILE A 93 0.53 7.99 -5.81
C ILE A 93 0.74 9.21 -6.71
N ASP A 94 -0.29 9.58 -7.46
CA ASP A 94 -0.27 10.78 -8.30
C ASP A 94 -0.09 12.03 -7.42
N GLU A 95 -0.87 12.16 -6.34
CA GLU A 95 -0.71 13.25 -5.37
C GLU A 95 0.70 13.27 -4.75
N PHE A 96 1.26 12.12 -4.39
CA PHE A 96 2.63 12.05 -3.90
C PHE A 96 3.65 12.49 -4.96
N ASN A 97 3.52 11.99 -6.19
CA ASN A 97 4.41 12.33 -7.30
C ASN A 97 4.39 13.83 -7.62
N GLU A 98 3.22 14.47 -7.49
CA GLU A 98 3.05 15.91 -7.69
C GLU A 98 3.59 16.75 -6.53
N THR A 99 3.44 16.29 -5.29
CA THR A 99 3.69 17.11 -4.08
C THR A 99 5.03 16.84 -3.40
N ASN A 100 5.72 15.75 -3.73
CA ASN A 100 6.97 15.42 -3.07
C ASN A 100 8.11 16.38 -3.46
N ASP A 101 8.91 16.75 -2.48
CA ASP A 101 10.08 17.62 -2.57
C ASP A 101 11.40 16.83 -2.69
N MET A 102 11.31 15.51 -2.83
CA MET A 102 12.44 14.58 -2.72
C MET A 102 12.98 14.12 -4.08
N ASN A 103 12.44 14.62 -5.19
CA ASN A 103 12.75 14.15 -6.54
C ASN A 103 12.52 12.62 -6.70
N ILE A 104 11.42 12.12 -6.12
CA ILE A 104 10.97 10.74 -6.24
C ILE A 104 9.80 10.66 -7.22
N GLU A 105 9.80 9.63 -8.06
CA GLU A 105 8.64 9.20 -8.85
C GLU A 105 8.31 7.76 -8.51
N ILE A 106 7.05 7.52 -8.13
CA ILE A 106 6.52 6.18 -7.97
C ILE A 106 5.84 5.77 -9.27
N VAL A 107 6.28 4.65 -9.83
CA VAL A 107 5.60 3.98 -10.94
C VAL A 107 4.76 2.84 -10.37
N PHE A 108 3.44 2.97 -10.46
CA PHE A 108 2.50 1.96 -9.97
C PHE A 108 2.09 1.00 -11.08
N ASP A 109 2.27 -0.29 -10.84
CA ASP A 109 1.84 -1.35 -11.73
C ASP A 109 0.79 -2.24 -11.03
N LEU A 110 -0.47 -2.10 -11.47
CA LEU A 110 -1.56 -2.91 -10.97
C LEU A 110 -1.75 -4.15 -11.84
N VAL A 111 -1.56 -5.30 -11.23
CA VAL A 111 -1.51 -6.59 -11.91
C VAL A 111 -2.78 -7.40 -11.58
N PRO A 112 -3.34 -8.19 -12.51
CA PRO A 112 -4.41 -9.13 -12.18
C PRO A 112 -3.99 -10.11 -11.08
N SER A 113 -4.92 -10.55 -10.24
CA SER A 113 -4.64 -11.52 -9.17
C SER A 113 -4.11 -12.85 -9.70
N GLU A 114 -4.63 -13.31 -10.84
CA GLU A 114 -4.17 -14.53 -11.49
C GLU A 114 -2.75 -14.36 -12.05
N GLY A 115 -1.84 -15.24 -11.62
CA GLY A 115 -0.44 -15.23 -12.02
C GLY A 115 0.40 -14.13 -11.37
N TYR A 116 -0.11 -13.42 -10.35
CA TYR A 116 0.62 -12.35 -9.68
C TYR A 116 1.97 -12.81 -9.09
N GLY A 117 1.99 -13.94 -8.39
CA GLY A 117 3.22 -14.48 -7.79
C GLY A 117 4.27 -14.90 -8.82
N ASP A 118 3.85 -15.41 -9.98
CA ASP A 118 4.75 -15.79 -11.07
C ASP A 118 5.37 -14.55 -11.74
N ARG A 119 4.57 -13.47 -11.87
CA ARG A 119 5.06 -12.17 -12.34
C ARG A 119 6.07 -11.57 -11.38
N LEU A 120 5.80 -11.59 -10.08
CA LEU A 120 6.78 -11.16 -9.07
C LEU A 120 8.08 -11.96 -9.19
N THR A 121 7.98 -13.29 -9.26
CA THR A 121 9.15 -14.18 -9.41
C THR A 121 9.98 -13.84 -10.66
N THR A 122 9.30 -13.59 -11.78
CA THR A 122 9.94 -13.21 -13.04
C THR A 122 10.62 -11.84 -12.93
N SER A 123 9.92 -10.85 -12.38
CA SER A 123 10.42 -9.48 -12.19
C SER A 123 11.66 -9.45 -11.29
N PHE A 124 11.67 -10.20 -10.19
CA PHE A 124 12.86 -10.28 -9.33
C PHE A 124 14.05 -10.99 -10.02
N SER A 125 13.78 -11.95 -10.91
CA SER A 125 14.82 -12.67 -11.65
C SER A 125 15.41 -11.86 -12.81
N SER A 126 14.66 -10.87 -13.34
CA SER A 126 15.09 -10.06 -14.48
C SER A 126 15.95 -8.84 -14.12
N GLY A 127 16.24 -8.61 -12.83
CA GLY A 127 16.93 -7.41 -12.35
C GLY A 127 16.00 -6.19 -12.20
N ASP A 128 14.97 -6.10 -13.04
CA ASP A 128 13.89 -5.10 -13.01
C ASP A 128 12.80 -5.41 -11.96
N GLY A 129 13.22 -5.81 -10.76
CA GLY A 129 12.34 -6.14 -9.64
C GLY A 129 11.52 -4.94 -9.16
N TYR A 130 10.29 -5.17 -8.70
CA TYR A 130 9.56 -4.13 -7.95
C TYR A 130 10.27 -3.82 -6.63
N ASP A 131 10.32 -2.55 -6.27
CA ASP A 131 10.89 -2.09 -5.01
C ASP A 131 9.92 -2.29 -3.85
N ILE A 132 8.63 -2.16 -4.16
CA ILE A 132 7.56 -2.28 -3.21
C ILE A 132 6.48 -3.15 -3.82
N PHE A 133 6.10 -4.20 -3.13
CA PHE A 133 5.15 -5.16 -3.66
C PHE A 133 4.22 -5.64 -2.57
N THR A 134 3.03 -6.06 -2.98
CA THR A 134 2.15 -6.75 -2.07
C THR A 134 2.42 -8.25 -2.10
N SER A 135 2.21 -8.95 -1.00
CA SER A 135 2.25 -10.41 -0.96
C SER A 135 0.95 -10.98 -0.43
N GLY A 136 0.54 -12.14 -0.94
CA GLY A 136 -0.56 -12.92 -0.40
C GLY A 136 -0.19 -13.59 0.93
N GLU A 137 -1.22 -13.97 1.67
CA GLU A 137 -1.10 -14.77 2.89
C GLU A 137 -0.39 -16.11 2.60
N GLY A 138 0.68 -16.39 3.34
CA GLY A 138 1.48 -17.62 3.20
C GLY A 138 2.76 -17.46 2.36
N ASP A 139 2.88 -16.40 1.56
CA ASP A 139 4.03 -16.20 0.67
C ASP A 139 5.16 -15.36 1.28
N PHE A 140 4.97 -14.74 2.46
CA PHE A 140 5.97 -13.85 3.05
C PHE A 140 7.30 -14.54 3.32
N PHE A 141 7.26 -15.74 3.93
CA PHE A 141 8.46 -16.53 4.21
C PHE A 141 9.22 -16.85 2.93
N LYS A 142 8.50 -17.16 1.84
CA LYS A 142 9.12 -17.42 0.52
C LYS A 142 9.91 -16.21 0.02
N TRP A 143 9.41 -14.99 0.22
CA TRP A 143 10.10 -13.77 -0.22
C TRP A 143 11.28 -13.39 0.67
N VAL A 144 11.15 -13.61 1.98
CA VAL A 144 12.25 -13.44 2.95
C VAL A 144 13.35 -14.46 2.71
N ASP A 145 13.01 -15.74 2.55
CA ASP A 145 13.97 -16.83 2.30
C ASP A 145 14.70 -16.67 0.96
N ARG A 146 14.05 -16.05 -0.03
CA ARG A 146 14.66 -15.68 -1.32
C ARG A 146 15.56 -14.44 -1.25
N GLY A 147 15.58 -13.73 -0.12
CA GLY A 147 16.34 -12.50 0.05
C GLY A 147 15.82 -11.32 -0.77
N VAL A 148 14.57 -11.36 -1.24
CA VAL A 148 13.98 -10.25 -2.01
C VAL A 148 13.22 -9.25 -1.14
N ALA A 149 12.90 -9.63 0.11
CA ALA A 149 12.30 -8.75 1.10
C ALA A 149 13.32 -8.35 2.16
N MET A 150 13.46 -7.05 2.41
CA MET A 150 14.36 -6.52 3.44
C MET A 150 13.65 -6.33 4.79
N SER A 151 14.42 -6.35 5.88
CA SER A 151 13.92 -5.89 7.18
C SER A 151 13.66 -4.38 7.14
N MET A 152 12.52 -3.98 7.69
CA MET A 152 12.08 -2.59 7.82
C MET A 152 12.56 -1.97 9.14
N ASP A 153 13.17 -2.73 10.06
CA ASP A 153 13.52 -2.26 11.40
C ASP A 153 14.38 -0.99 11.35
N GLU A 154 15.39 -0.95 10.47
CA GLU A 154 16.23 0.25 10.30
C GLU A 154 15.48 1.42 9.67
N VAL A 155 14.52 1.14 8.79
CA VAL A 155 13.73 2.17 8.10
C VAL A 155 12.78 2.82 9.10
N ILE A 156 12.10 2.00 9.90
CA ILE A 156 11.21 2.43 10.98
C ILE A 156 12.01 3.19 12.05
N ALA A 157 13.16 2.68 12.49
CA ALA A 157 13.98 3.33 13.51
C ALA A 157 14.58 4.67 13.06
N ALA A 158 14.81 4.86 11.75
CA ALA A 158 15.34 6.10 11.19
C ALA A 158 14.26 7.16 10.88
N ASP A 159 12.98 6.77 10.95
CA ASP A 159 11.85 7.64 10.69
C ASP A 159 11.34 8.23 12.02
N GLU A 160 11.77 9.45 12.34
CA GLU A 160 11.34 10.18 13.54
C GLU A 160 9.84 10.55 13.51
N ASP A 161 9.25 10.61 12.31
CA ASP A 161 7.83 10.91 12.11
C ASP A 161 6.96 9.64 12.11
N PHE A 162 7.59 8.45 12.16
CA PHE A 162 6.87 7.20 12.21
C PHE A 162 6.02 7.13 13.47
N THR A 163 4.71 7.13 13.27
CA THR A 163 3.75 6.87 14.33
C THR A 163 3.15 5.50 14.07
N GLN A 164 3.34 4.55 14.99
CA GLN A 164 2.68 3.26 14.87
C GLN A 164 1.17 3.46 15.04
N THR A 165 0.41 3.39 13.95
CA THR A 165 -1.05 3.49 14.02
C THR A 165 -1.74 2.12 13.98
N LEU A 166 -1.03 1.10 13.48
CA LEU A 166 -1.47 -0.28 13.52
C LEU A 166 -1.41 -0.83 14.96
N PRO A 167 -2.44 -1.59 15.41
CA PRO A 167 -2.37 -2.31 16.67
C PRO A 167 -1.18 -3.27 16.74
N ASP A 168 -0.61 -3.48 17.93
CA ASP A 168 0.52 -4.39 18.15
C ASP A 168 0.27 -5.79 17.60
N SER A 169 -0.98 -6.28 17.66
CA SER A 169 -1.35 -7.58 17.11
C SER A 169 -1.07 -7.67 15.61
N LEU A 170 -1.33 -6.60 14.85
CA LEU A 170 -1.10 -6.53 13.41
C LEU A 170 0.36 -6.24 13.09
N MET A 171 1.04 -5.39 13.87
CA MET A 171 2.48 -5.17 13.71
C MET A 171 3.27 -6.47 13.92
N ASN A 172 2.93 -7.22 14.97
CA ASN A 172 3.59 -8.48 15.30
C ASN A 172 3.38 -9.56 14.23
N MET A 173 2.32 -9.51 13.41
CA MET A 173 2.18 -10.43 12.28
C MET A 173 3.31 -10.26 11.27
N GLY A 174 3.77 -9.03 11.05
CA GLY A 174 4.87 -8.73 10.13
C GLY A 174 6.25 -9.12 10.62
N LYS A 175 6.37 -9.72 11.82
CA LYS A 175 7.66 -10.15 12.37
C LYS A 175 8.03 -11.54 11.89
N ILE A 176 9.15 -11.63 11.17
CA ILE A 176 9.77 -12.89 10.76
C ILE A 176 11.16 -12.93 11.40
N ASN A 177 11.46 -14.00 12.14
CA ASN A 177 12.71 -14.14 12.91
C ASN A 177 12.99 -12.95 13.85
N GLY A 178 11.93 -12.34 14.40
CA GLY A 178 12.02 -11.20 15.33
C GLY A 178 12.15 -9.82 14.69
N GLN A 179 12.28 -9.73 13.36
CA GLN A 179 12.43 -8.47 12.62
C GLN A 179 11.17 -8.14 11.81
N GLN A 180 10.85 -6.86 11.64
CA GLN A 180 9.70 -6.43 10.85
C GLN A 180 10.00 -6.54 9.34
N TYR A 181 9.33 -7.44 8.61
CA TYR A 181 9.54 -7.60 7.16
C TYR A 181 8.40 -7.06 6.29
N TYR A 182 7.21 -6.88 6.86
CA TYR A 182 6.06 -6.40 6.12
C TYR A 182 5.09 -5.63 7.01
N MET A 183 4.23 -4.81 6.41
CA MET A 183 3.11 -4.18 7.11
C MET A 183 1.76 -4.64 6.55
N VAL A 184 0.75 -4.67 7.42
CA VAL A 184 -0.63 -5.02 7.07
C VAL A 184 -1.27 -3.82 6.37
N ILE A 185 -1.69 -3.98 5.11
CA ILE A 185 -2.38 -2.91 4.39
C ILE A 185 -3.88 -3.17 4.22
N ASP A 186 -4.28 -4.44 4.32
CA ASP A 186 -5.65 -4.90 4.39
C ASP A 186 -5.72 -6.26 5.09
N ASP A 187 -6.73 -6.41 5.95
CA ASP A 187 -7.08 -7.66 6.62
C ASP A 187 -8.40 -8.17 6.05
N ASN A 188 -8.61 -9.46 5.87
CA ASN A 188 -9.88 -9.98 5.38
C ASN A 188 -10.24 -11.26 6.13
N PRO A 189 -10.93 -11.14 7.29
CA PRO A 189 -11.26 -12.30 8.08
C PRO A 189 -12.20 -13.23 7.32
N ILE A 190 -11.96 -14.53 7.44
CA ILE A 190 -12.88 -15.55 6.94
C ILE A 190 -14.14 -15.49 7.82
N ASN A 191 -15.25 -15.06 7.22
CA ASN A 191 -16.54 -14.99 7.90
C ASN A 191 -17.43 -16.15 7.45
N LEU A 192 -18.13 -16.78 8.40
CA LEU A 192 -19.22 -17.70 8.09
C LEU A 192 -20.52 -16.89 7.98
N TYR A 193 -21.04 -16.78 6.76
CA TYR A 193 -22.38 -16.26 6.53
C TYR A 193 -23.38 -17.41 6.60
N TYR A 194 -24.40 -17.29 7.46
CA TYR A 194 -25.54 -18.20 7.47
C TYR A 194 -26.84 -17.39 7.32
N GLY A 195 -27.77 -17.90 6.51
CA GLY A 195 -29.11 -17.31 6.39
C GLY A 195 -29.97 -17.76 7.57
N ALA A 196 -30.55 -16.81 8.31
CA ALA A 196 -31.43 -17.10 9.45
C ALA A 196 -32.74 -17.83 9.07
N ASP A 197 -33.10 -17.84 7.78
CA ASP A 197 -34.41 -18.30 7.30
C ASP A 197 -34.43 -19.68 6.63
N GLN A 198 -33.34 -20.46 6.66
CA GLN A 198 -33.44 -21.86 6.25
C GLN A 198 -33.98 -22.71 7.40
N GLN A 199 -35.32 -22.69 7.54
CA GLN A 199 -36.03 -23.76 8.24
C GLN A 199 -35.63 -25.08 7.57
N TYR A 200 -34.88 -25.89 8.30
CA TYR A 200 -34.65 -27.29 7.96
C TYR A 200 -36.03 -27.98 7.91
N ALA A 201 -36.58 -28.14 6.70
CA ALA A 201 -37.68 -29.06 6.49
C ALA A 201 -37.12 -30.47 6.74
N GLY A 202 -37.48 -31.01 7.91
CA GLY A 202 -37.11 -32.35 8.34
C GLY A 202 -37.52 -33.41 7.32
N ALA A 203 -36.69 -34.45 7.28
CA ALA A 203 -36.93 -35.71 6.58
C ALA A 203 -38.20 -36.43 7.05
#